data_AF-A0A2G3Q463-F1
#
_entry.id   AF-A0A2G3Q463-F1
#
_cell.length_a   1.000
_cell.length_b   1.000
_cell.length_c   1.000
_cell.angle_alpha   90.00
_cell.angle_beta   90.00
_cell.angle_gamma   90.00
#
_symmetry.space_group_name_H-M   'P 1'
#
loop_
_entity.id
_entity.type
_entity.pdbx_description
1 polymer ?
#
loop_
_entity_poly.entity_id
_entity_poly.type
_entity_poly.pdbx_seq_one_letter_code
_entity_poly.pdbx_strand_id
1 'polypeptide(L)'
;MAENEGVVKTETQLATKKAAMKKEATTKTVSAKKEVVSESIKENNPKVESREEKRIMNNQALGMIETRGLVAITEAADAMLKAANVELVGSEKIGSGLVSVMVRGDVGAVKAAVEAGAATAARLGEVVATHVIPRPHSDIEKILPKF
;
A
#
# COMPACT_ATOMS: atom_id res chain seq x y z
N MET A 1 41.32 -30.69 46.56
CA MET A 1 41.15 -30.48 45.11
C MET A 1 39.94 -29.57 44.96
N ALA A 2 40.13 -28.25 45.05
CA ALA A 2 40.79 -27.33 44.08
C ALA A 2 39.74 -26.88 43.01
N GLU A 3 39.41 -25.59 42.82
CA GLU A 3 40.25 -24.40 42.51
C GLU A 3 40.85 -24.47 41.08
N ASN A 4 40.91 -23.43 40.21
CA ASN A 4 40.44 -22.03 40.15
C ASN A 4 40.41 -21.58 38.64
N GLU A 5 40.15 -20.37 38.09
CA GLU A 5 39.75 -19.01 38.51
C GLU A 5 39.13 -18.23 37.31
N GLY A 6 38.53 -17.04 37.53
CA GLY A 6 38.29 -15.98 36.49
C GLY A 6 36.93 -16.04 35.77
N VAL A 7 35.98 -15.08 35.83
CA VAL A 7 35.88 -13.69 36.36
C VAL A 7 36.44 -12.56 35.46
N VAL A 8 35.70 -11.44 35.37
CA VAL A 8 35.93 -10.15 34.63
C VAL A 8 35.92 -10.31 33.08
N LYS A 9 35.26 -9.49 32.22
CA LYS A 9 34.88 -8.05 32.26
C LYS A 9 33.46 -7.85 31.69
N THR A 10 32.45 -7.39 32.44
CA THR A 10 32.19 -6.04 33.03
C THR A 10 31.74 -4.96 32.04
N GLU A 11 30.48 -4.55 32.18
CA GLU A 11 29.83 -3.47 31.41
C GLU A 11 30.17 -2.06 31.92
N THR A 12 29.80 -1.08 31.09
CA THR A 12 29.93 0.38 31.19
C THR A 12 29.76 1.01 32.58
N GLN A 13 30.85 1.59 33.09
CA GLN A 13 30.82 2.83 33.91
C GLN A 13 30.75 4.04 32.95
N LEU A 14 30.28 5.25 33.26
CA LEU A 14 30.13 5.97 34.54
C LEU A 14 28.97 7.02 34.42
N ALA A 15 28.44 7.54 35.52
CA ALA A 15 27.25 8.42 35.54
C ALA A 15 27.54 9.93 35.65
N THR A 16 26.64 10.80 35.15
CA THR A 16 26.53 12.22 35.60
C THR A 16 25.16 12.91 35.41
N LYS A 17 24.57 13.35 36.53
CA LYS A 17 23.80 14.60 36.80
C LYS A 17 22.81 15.20 35.76
N LYS A 18 21.53 14.82 35.90
CA LYS A 18 20.37 15.67 36.30
C LYS A 18 20.54 17.22 36.29
N ALA A 19 19.81 17.92 35.39
CA ALA A 19 19.11 19.23 35.53
C ALA A 19 18.70 19.78 34.13
N ALA A 20 17.59 20.50 33.90
CA ALA A 20 16.35 20.75 34.66
C ALA A 20 15.22 21.15 33.67
N MET A 21 13.94 21.12 34.09
CA MET A 21 12.78 21.37 33.21
C MET A 21 11.71 22.28 33.85
N LYS A 22 11.64 23.55 33.43
CA LYS A 22 10.49 24.48 33.55
C LYS A 22 10.78 25.71 32.64
N LYS A 23 9.94 26.29 31.75
CA LYS A 23 8.49 26.61 31.63
C LYS A 23 8.09 28.01 32.15
N GLU A 24 7.28 28.71 31.32
CA GLU A 24 6.35 29.84 31.59
C GLU A 24 6.83 31.32 31.56
N ALA A 25 5.83 32.23 31.40
CA ALA A 25 5.85 33.68 31.08
C ALA A 25 6.22 34.04 29.60
N THR A 26 5.42 34.68 28.72
CA THR A 26 4.04 35.26 28.64
C THR A 26 4.01 36.78 28.34
N THR A 27 3.86 37.10 27.04
CA THR A 27 3.13 38.26 26.44
C THR A 27 3.56 39.72 26.70
N LYS A 28 3.72 40.49 25.59
CA LYS A 28 3.31 41.90 25.30
C LYS A 28 4.37 42.68 24.50
N THR A 29 4.10 43.68 23.63
CA THR A 29 3.08 43.92 22.56
C THR A 29 3.56 45.14 21.72
N VAL A 30 3.26 45.23 20.41
CA VAL A 30 3.30 46.45 19.52
C VAL A 30 4.62 47.28 19.49
N SER A 31 5.29 47.52 18.36
CA SER A 31 4.96 48.63 17.44
C SER A 31 5.99 48.86 16.31
N ALA A 32 5.63 49.75 15.38
CA ALA A 32 6.46 50.52 14.43
C ALA A 32 7.14 49.79 13.24
N LYS A 33 6.75 50.23 12.03
CA LYS A 33 7.44 49.95 10.76
C LYS A 33 8.80 50.69 10.69
N LYS A 34 9.75 50.13 9.96
CA LYS A 34 10.34 50.83 8.80
C LYS A 34 10.67 49.82 7.68
N GLU A 35 10.96 50.35 6.50
CA GLU A 35 10.80 49.71 5.19
C GLU A 35 12.09 49.88 4.37
N VAL A 36 12.24 49.07 3.31
CA VAL A 36 13.31 49.13 2.28
C VAL A 36 14.73 48.74 2.74
N VAL A 37 15.10 47.48 2.51
CA VAL A 37 16.38 47.09 1.88
C VAL A 37 16.08 46.07 0.77
N SER A 38 16.85 46.14 -0.31
CA SER A 38 16.69 45.47 -1.61
C SER A 38 16.55 43.94 -1.62
N GLU A 39 15.55 43.49 -2.38
CA GLU A 39 15.60 42.42 -3.40
C GLU A 39 15.94 40.95 -3.05
N SER A 40 15.28 40.05 -3.81
CA SER A 40 15.77 38.71 -4.17
C SER A 40 15.93 37.65 -3.07
N ILE A 41 14.89 37.45 -2.25
CA ILE A 41 14.53 36.11 -1.78
C ILE A 41 13.22 35.68 -2.44
N LYS A 42 13.35 35.00 -3.60
CA LYS A 42 12.28 34.08 -4.03
C LYS A 42 12.36 32.88 -3.11
N GLU A 43 11.34 32.69 -2.29
CA GLU A 43 11.28 31.58 -1.34
C GLU A 43 11.05 30.26 -2.09
N ASN A 44 12.14 29.70 -2.62
CA ASN A 44 12.22 28.34 -3.16
C ASN A 44 12.11 27.34 -2.00
N ASN A 45 10.98 27.36 -1.31
CA ASN A 45 10.50 26.21 -0.56
C ASN A 45 9.94 25.23 -1.60
N PRO A 46 10.65 24.14 -1.96
CA PRO A 46 10.07 23.15 -2.86
C PRO A 46 8.86 22.58 -2.13
N LYS A 47 7.67 22.79 -2.68
CA LYS A 47 6.48 22.16 -2.13
C LYS A 47 6.76 20.66 -2.06
N VAL A 48 6.77 20.12 -0.85
CA VAL A 48 6.61 18.69 -0.63
C VAL A 48 5.14 18.37 -0.89
N GLU A 49 4.73 18.52 -2.15
CA GLU A 49 3.57 17.82 -2.69
C GLU A 49 3.95 16.34 -2.63
N SER A 50 3.63 15.73 -1.48
CA SER A 50 3.48 14.29 -1.35
C SER A 50 2.37 13.88 -2.32
N ARG A 51 2.76 13.69 -3.58
CA ARG A 51 1.90 13.04 -4.55
C ARG A 51 1.50 11.71 -3.92
N GLU A 52 0.20 11.56 -3.71
CA GLU A 52 -0.40 10.30 -4.07
C GLU A 52 -0.11 10.11 -5.55
N GLU A 53 1.02 9.48 -5.85
CA GLU A 53 1.27 8.92 -7.17
C GLU A 53 0.25 7.80 -7.32
N LYS A 54 -0.97 8.18 -7.75
CA LYS A 54 -2.01 7.25 -8.18
C LYS A 54 -1.41 6.46 -9.32
N ARG A 55 -0.79 5.33 -8.95
CA ARG A 55 0.15 4.56 -9.75
C ARG A 55 -0.61 3.96 -10.92
N ILE A 56 -0.74 4.73 -12.00
CA ILE A 56 -1.37 4.29 -13.23
C ILE A 56 -0.60 3.05 -13.68
N MET A 57 -1.22 1.88 -13.52
CA MET A 57 -0.60 0.57 -13.74
C MET A 57 -0.46 0.22 -15.22
N ASN A 58 0.02 1.19 -16.02
CA ASN A 58 0.19 1.08 -17.45
C ASN A 58 0.91 -0.23 -17.80
N ASN A 59 0.22 -1.07 -18.56
CA ASN A 59 0.70 -2.35 -19.08
C ASN A 59 1.01 -3.45 -18.03
N GLN A 60 0.56 -3.34 -16.77
CA GLN A 60 0.53 -4.52 -15.88
C GLN A 60 -0.56 -5.50 -16.31
N ALA A 61 -0.31 -6.81 -16.14
CA ALA A 61 -1.21 -7.87 -16.58
C ALA A 61 -2.52 -7.84 -15.77
N LEU A 62 -3.65 -8.11 -16.44
CA LEU A 62 -4.98 -8.16 -15.84
C LEU A 62 -5.42 -9.62 -15.64
N GLY A 63 -5.76 -9.99 -14.41
CA GLY A 63 -6.40 -11.27 -14.08
C GLY A 63 -7.86 -11.07 -13.73
N MET A 64 -8.73 -11.98 -14.16
CA MET A 64 -10.18 -11.90 -13.95
C MET A 64 -10.75 -13.28 -13.61
N ILE A 65 -11.70 -13.30 -12.67
CA ILE A 65 -12.55 -14.44 -12.35
C ILE A 65 -13.99 -13.92 -12.31
N GLU A 66 -14.95 -14.70 -12.82
CA GLU A 66 -16.38 -14.49 -12.67
C GLU A 66 -17.05 -15.72 -12.07
N THR A 67 -17.95 -15.53 -11.10
CA THR A 67 -18.77 -16.59 -10.50
C THR A 67 -20.23 -16.21 -10.46
N ARG A 68 -21.10 -17.21 -10.34
CA ARG A 68 -22.47 -17.00 -9.87
C ARG A 68 -22.51 -17.06 -8.34
N GLY A 69 -22.89 -15.94 -7.74
CA GLY A 69 -22.96 -15.77 -6.28
C GLY A 69 -21.73 -15.07 -5.70
N LEU A 70 -21.97 -14.21 -4.70
CA LEU A 70 -20.95 -13.35 -4.09
C LEU A 70 -19.99 -14.12 -3.17
N VAL A 71 -20.43 -15.21 -2.51
CA VAL A 71 -19.59 -15.96 -1.57
C VAL A 71 -18.37 -16.58 -2.28
N ALA A 72 -18.59 -17.19 -3.45
CA ALA A 72 -17.51 -17.81 -4.23
C ALA A 72 -16.50 -16.76 -4.72
N ILE A 73 -16.95 -15.57 -5.15
CA ILE A 73 -16.04 -14.52 -5.62
C ILE A 73 -15.24 -13.84 -4.49
N THR A 74 -15.81 -13.75 -3.29
CA THR A 74 -15.10 -13.19 -2.13
C THR A 74 -13.96 -14.09 -1.70
N GLU A 75 -14.19 -15.41 -1.63
CA GLU A 75 -13.10 -16.37 -1.37
C GLU A 75 -12.10 -16.43 -2.54
N ALA A 76 -12.57 -16.29 -3.80
CA ALA A 76 -11.69 -16.21 -4.96
C ALA A 76 -10.70 -15.04 -4.83
N ALA A 77 -11.19 -13.84 -4.48
CA ALA A 77 -10.36 -12.65 -4.32
C ALA A 77 -9.36 -12.79 -3.16
N ASP A 78 -9.77 -13.35 -2.02
CA ASP A 78 -8.89 -13.65 -0.89
C ASP A 78 -7.77 -14.64 -1.29
N ALA A 79 -8.12 -15.73 -1.99
CA ALA A 79 -7.16 -16.69 -2.50
C ALA A 79 -6.21 -16.10 -3.56
N MET A 80 -6.70 -15.24 -4.46
CA MET A 80 -5.88 -14.51 -5.45
C MET A 80 -4.81 -13.65 -4.76
N LEU A 81 -5.19 -12.88 -3.75
CA LEU A 81 -4.30 -11.96 -3.02
C LEU A 81 -3.31 -12.69 -2.10
N LYS A 82 -3.63 -13.90 -1.63
CA LYS A 82 -2.72 -14.74 -0.83
C LYS A 82 -1.75 -15.56 -1.68
N ALA A 83 -2.14 -15.92 -2.91
CA ALA A 83 -1.34 -16.80 -3.77
C ALA A 83 -0.15 -16.12 -4.47
N ALA A 84 -0.24 -14.81 -4.73
CA ALA A 84 0.81 -14.08 -5.44
C ALA A 84 0.81 -12.58 -5.13
N ASN A 85 1.91 -11.90 -5.46
CA ASN A 85 2.02 -10.44 -5.38
C ASN A 85 1.18 -9.76 -6.47
N VAL A 86 -0.11 -9.57 -6.20
CA VAL A 86 -1.09 -8.89 -7.06
C VAL A 86 -1.93 -7.90 -6.24
N GLU A 87 -2.42 -6.85 -6.88
CA GLU A 87 -3.30 -5.84 -6.28
C GLU A 87 -4.73 -5.99 -6.81
N LEU A 88 -5.74 -5.85 -5.94
CA LEU A 88 -7.14 -5.88 -6.33
C LEU A 88 -7.53 -4.56 -7.03
N VAL A 89 -8.18 -4.65 -8.19
CA VAL A 89 -8.64 -3.48 -8.97
C VAL A 89 -10.07 -3.10 -8.58
N GLY A 90 -10.92 -4.10 -8.33
CA GLY A 90 -12.33 -3.91 -8.07
C GLY A 90 -13.14 -5.21 -8.22
N SER A 91 -14.44 -5.10 -7.98
CA SER A 91 -15.43 -6.14 -8.23
C SER A 91 -16.62 -5.56 -9.00
N GLU A 92 -17.02 -6.21 -10.10
CA GLU A 92 -18.16 -5.80 -10.93
C GLU A 92 -19.36 -6.72 -10.77
N LYS A 93 -20.57 -6.15 -10.86
CA LYS A 93 -21.85 -6.83 -10.53
C LYS A 93 -22.90 -6.55 -11.61
N ILE A 94 -22.93 -7.38 -12.64
CA ILE A 94 -23.74 -7.15 -13.85
C ILE A 94 -25.18 -7.69 -13.80
N GLY A 95 -25.60 -8.27 -12.67
CA GLY A 95 -26.93 -8.87 -12.48
C GLY A 95 -26.94 -10.38 -12.66
N SER A 96 -28.12 -11.02 -12.61
CA SER A 96 -28.29 -12.48 -12.76
C SER A 96 -27.43 -13.36 -11.82
N GLY A 97 -27.01 -12.80 -10.68
CA GLY A 97 -26.08 -13.40 -9.73
C GLY A 97 -24.61 -13.39 -10.17
N LEU A 98 -24.27 -12.86 -11.35
CA LEU A 98 -22.90 -12.78 -11.86
C LEU A 98 -22.12 -11.69 -11.13
N VAL A 99 -20.95 -12.07 -10.62
CA VAL A 99 -19.98 -11.15 -9.99
C VAL A 99 -18.59 -11.48 -10.48
N SER A 100 -17.89 -10.46 -10.98
CA SER A 100 -16.50 -10.54 -11.44
C SER A 100 -15.56 -9.85 -10.44
N VAL A 101 -14.34 -10.38 -10.27
CA VAL A 101 -13.22 -9.70 -9.57
C VAL A 101 -11.99 -9.61 -10.46
N MET A 102 -11.23 -8.53 -10.30
CA MET A 102 -10.14 -8.15 -11.19
C MET A 102 -8.87 -7.81 -10.39
N VAL A 103 -7.71 -8.32 -10.82
CA VAL A 103 -6.41 -8.05 -10.19
C VAL A 103 -5.36 -7.56 -11.19
N ARG A 104 -4.34 -6.83 -10.71
CA ARG A 104 -3.14 -6.46 -11.47
C ARG A 104 -1.85 -6.97 -10.85
N GLY A 105 -0.86 -7.19 -11.69
CA GLY A 105 0.50 -7.55 -11.29
C GLY A 105 1.35 -7.92 -12.50
N ASP A 106 2.44 -8.63 -12.25
CA ASP A 106 3.23 -9.25 -13.32
C ASP A 106 2.54 -10.50 -13.85
N VAL A 107 2.71 -10.82 -15.13
CA VAL A 107 1.98 -11.92 -15.80
C VAL A 107 2.12 -13.28 -15.10
N GLY A 108 3.26 -13.56 -14.45
CA GLY A 108 3.44 -14.77 -13.64
C GLY A 108 2.59 -14.78 -12.37
N ALA A 109 2.64 -13.69 -11.60
CA ALA A 109 1.86 -13.51 -10.38
C ALA A 109 0.35 -13.54 -10.67
N VAL A 110 -0.08 -12.87 -11.74
CA VAL A 110 -1.49 -12.81 -12.18
C VAL A 110 -2.02 -14.18 -12.61
N LYS A 111 -1.20 -15.00 -13.29
CA LYS A 111 -1.58 -16.39 -13.61
C LYS A 111 -1.76 -17.24 -12.35
N ALA A 112 -0.79 -17.22 -11.44
CA ALA A 112 -0.84 -17.98 -10.18
C ALA A 112 -2.03 -17.55 -9.31
N ALA A 113 -2.32 -16.24 -9.23
CA ALA A 113 -3.49 -15.71 -8.55
C ALA A 113 -4.81 -16.22 -9.15
N VAL A 114 -4.98 -16.13 -10.48
CA VAL A 114 -6.21 -16.59 -11.15
C VAL A 114 -6.40 -18.10 -11.02
N GLU A 115 -5.32 -18.89 -11.11
CA GLU A 115 -5.37 -20.35 -10.93
C GLU A 115 -5.81 -20.74 -9.50
N ALA A 116 -5.18 -20.16 -8.47
CA ALA A 116 -5.54 -20.40 -7.08
C ALA A 116 -6.95 -19.91 -6.73
N GLY A 117 -7.32 -18.70 -7.19
CA GLY A 117 -8.66 -18.14 -6.99
C GLY A 117 -9.75 -19.00 -7.63
N ALA A 118 -9.52 -19.50 -8.85
CA ALA A 118 -10.48 -20.33 -9.58
C ALA A 118 -10.66 -21.70 -8.92
N ALA A 119 -9.57 -22.33 -8.49
CA ALA A 119 -9.60 -23.61 -7.78
C ALA A 119 -10.38 -23.53 -6.47
N THR A 120 -10.26 -22.42 -5.73
CA THR A 120 -11.01 -22.19 -4.50
C THR A 120 -12.48 -21.83 -4.76
N ALA A 121 -12.74 -20.96 -5.75
CA ALA A 121 -14.10 -20.58 -6.15
C ALA A 121 -14.95 -21.79 -6.58
N ALA A 122 -14.37 -22.69 -7.38
CA ALA A 122 -15.03 -23.90 -7.87
C ALA A 122 -15.38 -24.92 -6.77
N ARG A 123 -14.85 -24.77 -5.55
CA ARG A 123 -15.23 -25.57 -4.37
C ARG A 123 -16.43 -24.99 -3.61
N LEU A 124 -16.77 -23.73 -3.84
CA LEU A 124 -17.82 -23.00 -3.12
C LEU A 124 -19.02 -22.60 -4.00
N GLY A 125 -18.86 -22.57 -5.33
CA GLY A 125 -19.93 -22.21 -6.24
C GLY A 125 -19.57 -22.37 -7.71
N GLU A 126 -20.41 -21.80 -8.57
CA GLU A 126 -20.27 -21.85 -10.03
C GLU A 126 -19.24 -20.81 -10.50
N VAL A 127 -18.09 -21.26 -10.99
CA VAL A 127 -17.16 -20.43 -11.79
C VAL A 127 -17.71 -20.35 -13.21
N VAL A 128 -17.95 -19.14 -13.68
CA VAL A 128 -18.54 -18.84 -14.99
C VAL A 128 -17.45 -18.55 -16.02
N ALA A 129 -16.41 -17.79 -15.63
CA ALA A 129 -15.28 -17.49 -16.48
C ALA A 129 -13.99 -17.25 -15.68
N THR A 130 -12.85 -17.50 -16.30
CA THR A 130 -11.52 -17.10 -15.81
C THR A 130 -10.70 -16.60 -16.98
N HIS A 131 -9.90 -15.54 -16.80
CA HIS A 131 -9.07 -15.01 -17.88
C HIS A 131 -7.84 -14.24 -17.38
N VAL A 132 -6.80 -14.20 -18.22
CA VAL A 132 -5.59 -13.39 -18.00
C VAL A 132 -5.24 -12.68 -19.29
N ILE A 133 -5.12 -11.35 -19.24
CA ILE A 133 -4.60 -10.51 -20.33
C ILE A 133 -3.19 -10.04 -19.95
N PRO A 134 -2.11 -10.61 -20.52
CA PRO A 134 -0.72 -10.30 -20.12
C PRO A 134 -0.30 -8.84 -20.29
N ARG A 135 -0.94 -8.12 -21.23
CA ARG A 135 -0.72 -6.71 -21.51
C ARG A 135 -2.00 -6.13 -22.12
N PRO A 136 -2.96 -5.65 -21.32
CA PRO A 136 -4.15 -4.99 -21.84
C PRO A 136 -3.77 -3.69 -22.58
N HIS A 137 -4.63 -3.24 -23.51
CA HIS A 137 -4.48 -1.92 -24.13
C HIS A 137 -4.73 -0.81 -23.10
N SER A 138 -4.06 0.32 -23.22
CA SER A 138 -4.17 1.44 -22.25
C SER A 138 -5.59 2.02 -22.14
N ASP A 139 -6.42 1.89 -23.18
CA ASP A 139 -7.84 2.27 -23.12
C ASP A 139 -8.68 1.40 -22.19
N ILE A 140 -8.24 0.18 -21.85
CA ILE A 140 -8.96 -0.69 -20.90
C ILE A 140 -8.99 -0.07 -19.49
N GLU A 141 -7.98 0.73 -19.14
CA GLU A 141 -7.95 1.49 -17.88
C GLU A 141 -9.07 2.54 -17.77
N LYS A 142 -9.77 2.85 -18.87
CA LYS A 142 -10.94 3.76 -18.87
C LYS A 142 -12.20 3.07 -18.37
N ILE A 143 -12.37 1.77 -18.66
CA ILE A 143 -13.61 1.00 -18.42
C ILE A 143 -13.58 0.10 -17.18
N LEU A 144 -12.40 -0.18 -16.62
CA LEU A 144 -12.30 -0.98 -15.40
C LEU A 144 -12.81 -0.24 -14.15
N PRO A 145 -13.32 -0.98 -13.14
CA PRO A 145 -13.69 -0.42 -11.85
C PRO A 145 -12.50 0.28 -11.19
N LYS A 146 -12.83 1.24 -10.33
CA LYS A 146 -11.89 1.98 -9.48
C LYS A 146 -12.49 2.06 -8.08
N PHE A 147 -11.67 1.71 -7.09
CA PHE A 147 -11.87 2.12 -5.70
C PHE A 147 -11.66 3.64 -5.55
#